data_AF-S8BYT9-F1
#
_entry.id   AF-S8BYT9-F1
#
_cell.length_a   1.000
_cell.length_b   1.000
_cell.length_c   1.000
_cell.angle_alpha   90.00
_cell.angle_beta   90.00
_cell.angle_gamma   90.00
#
_symmetry.space_group_name_H-M   'P 1'
#
loop_
_entity.id
_entity.type
_entity.pdbx_description
1 polymer ?
#
loop_
_entity_poly.entity_id
_entity_poly.type
_entity_poly.pdbx_seq_one_letter_code
_entity_poly.pdbx_strand_id
1 'polypeptide(L)'
;MAGQSPARKLSLALVDYSDSDEDSSSQPASSIASRDAKIDTSQSSRSPASSSSKSSNLPPLPSKFHDLYTTAPRLTKEDDPSAHGGRQRAIPHVEGNWPTHIYFEWHLTATEITQIGSLLGIAKGVISKYEHFHRNDEAFKLESFLYSDLGTQLPLHISMSRPVVLRTEERDGFMTSLERGVQRVGIGPFDVDFTALEWVPNQDRTRWFWVMRASSPVLSTLLAVCNQVVRRHRQPELYLRDSRGNIRDGFHVSIGWSLTEPTKEISQEISAAISEVRADLQELKMRCDTLKVKIGNAVHTVELR
;
A
#
# COMPACT_ATOMS: atom_id res chain seq x y z
N MET A 1 -46.12 -6.01 42.72
CA MET A 1 -44.91 -5.79 43.53
C MET A 1 -43.76 -6.43 42.78
N ALA A 2 -43.02 -5.71 41.93
CA ALA A 2 -42.02 -4.68 42.19
C ALA A 2 -40.69 -5.26 42.74
N GLY A 3 -39.59 -5.00 42.01
CA GLY A 3 -38.19 -5.32 42.36
C GLY A 3 -37.40 -5.74 41.11
N GLN A 4 -37.12 -4.86 40.14
CA GLN A 4 -36.00 -3.90 40.07
C GLN A 4 -34.60 -4.48 40.31
N SER A 5 -33.77 -4.42 39.25
CA SER A 5 -32.34 -4.74 39.16
C SER A 5 -31.46 -3.88 40.08
N PRO A 6 -30.15 -4.20 40.14
CA PRO A 6 -29.22 -3.14 39.76
C PRO A 6 -28.14 -3.57 38.76
N ALA A 7 -27.89 -2.67 37.81
CA ALA A 7 -26.80 -2.69 36.86
C ALA A 7 -25.45 -2.44 37.55
N ARG A 8 -24.42 -3.22 37.20
CA ARG A 8 -23.04 -2.93 37.57
C ARG A 8 -22.44 -1.91 36.59
N LYS A 9 -22.16 -0.71 37.09
CA LYS A 9 -21.30 0.30 36.44
C LYS A 9 -19.85 -0.23 36.39
N LEU A 10 -19.29 -0.33 35.19
CA LEU A 10 -17.83 -0.42 35.00
C LEU A 10 -17.28 1.01 35.01
N SER A 11 -16.46 1.34 36.00
CA SER A 11 -15.70 2.58 36.09
C SER A 11 -14.47 2.50 35.20
N LEU A 12 -14.37 3.40 34.22
CA LEU A 12 -13.13 3.68 33.49
C LEU A 12 -12.21 4.46 34.44
N ALA A 13 -11.18 3.79 34.95
CA ALA A 13 -10.12 4.44 35.70
C ALA A 13 -9.23 5.24 34.73
N LEU A 14 -9.03 6.51 35.09
CA LEU A 14 -8.27 7.52 34.41
C LEU A 14 -6.78 7.14 34.39
N VAL A 15 -6.10 7.52 33.32
CA VAL A 15 -4.67 7.33 33.06
C VAL A 15 -3.84 7.96 34.18
N ASP A 16 -2.96 7.19 34.81
CA ASP A 16 -2.00 7.67 35.81
C ASP A 16 -0.68 7.99 35.09
N TYR A 17 -0.37 9.29 34.97
CA TYR A 17 0.90 9.77 34.43
C TYR A 17 1.89 9.89 35.59
N SER A 18 2.86 8.98 35.66
CA SER A 18 4.02 9.17 36.53
C SER A 18 5.02 10.08 35.81
N ASP A 19 5.00 11.34 36.21
CA ASP A 19 6.02 12.35 35.93
C ASP A 19 7.25 12.06 36.79
N SER A 20 8.45 12.08 36.19
CA SER A 20 9.72 12.03 36.92
C SER A 20 10.78 12.77 36.12
N ASP A 21 10.80 14.07 36.39
CA ASP A 21 11.96 14.95 36.27
C ASP A 21 13.09 14.49 37.21
N GLU A 22 14.28 14.26 36.68
CA GLU A 22 15.51 14.39 37.46
C GLU A 22 16.53 15.25 36.70
N ASP A 23 16.87 16.34 37.38
CA ASP A 23 17.76 17.44 37.04
C ASP A 23 19.23 17.01 37.24
N SER A 24 20.13 17.32 36.31
CA SER A 24 21.57 17.31 36.59
C SER A 24 22.35 18.31 35.75
N SER A 25 22.75 19.36 36.45
CA SER A 25 23.59 20.48 36.07
C SER A 25 25.01 20.10 35.64
N SER A 26 25.53 20.77 34.60
CA SER A 26 26.87 21.39 34.65
C SER A 26 27.17 22.22 33.38
N GLN A 27 27.28 23.53 33.58
CA GLN A 27 28.02 24.47 32.71
C GLN A 27 29.40 24.71 33.33
N PRO A 28 30.37 25.19 32.54
CA PRO A 28 31.07 26.38 33.02
C PRO A 28 31.11 27.52 31.99
N ALA A 29 31.24 28.71 32.58
CA ALA A 29 30.96 30.02 32.04
C ALA A 29 32.06 30.67 31.18
N SER A 30 31.63 31.72 30.46
CA SER A 30 32.23 33.07 30.30
C SER A 30 32.15 33.49 28.82
N SER A 31 31.73 34.70 28.43
CA SER A 31 31.92 36.01 29.04
C SER A 31 30.92 37.04 28.51
N ILE A 32 30.72 38.08 29.31
CA ILE A 32 29.80 39.22 29.18
C ILE A 32 30.44 40.33 28.34
N ALA A 33 29.66 40.99 27.47
CA ALA A 33 29.83 42.44 27.19
C ALA A 33 28.55 43.03 26.57
N SER A 34 27.86 43.83 27.38
CA SER A 34 26.76 44.74 27.05
C SER A 34 27.27 46.02 26.35
N ARG A 35 26.42 46.70 25.55
CA ARG A 35 26.33 48.17 25.47
C ARG A 35 25.12 48.69 24.69
N ASP A 36 24.66 49.84 25.15
CA ASP A 36 23.39 50.53 24.98
C ASP A 36 23.10 51.23 23.63
N ALA A 37 21.79 51.40 23.41
CA ALA A 37 21.05 52.58 22.92
C ALA A 37 21.47 53.33 21.64
N LYS A 38 20.55 53.44 20.66
CA LYS A 38 19.83 54.70 20.38
C LYS A 38 18.69 54.55 19.36
N ILE A 39 17.64 55.30 19.64
CA ILE A 39 16.48 55.65 18.82
C ILE A 39 16.92 56.58 17.68
N ASP A 40 16.43 56.35 16.47
CA ASP A 40 16.06 57.46 15.57
C ASP A 40 14.86 57.09 14.68
N THR A 41 14.03 58.10 14.47
CA THR A 41 12.70 58.06 13.90
C THR A 41 12.74 58.68 12.51
N SER A 42 12.28 57.99 11.47
CA SER A 42 11.85 58.67 10.25
C SER A 42 10.78 57.89 9.49
N GLN A 43 9.66 58.58 9.26
CA GLN A 43 8.43 58.14 8.62
C GLN A 43 8.52 58.09 7.09
N SER A 44 7.49 57.45 6.50
CA SER A 44 7.04 57.49 5.09
C SER A 44 7.76 56.49 4.17
N SER A 45 7.10 55.65 3.36
CA SER A 45 5.89 55.84 2.58
C SER A 45 5.29 54.49 2.10
N ARG A 46 3.97 54.50 1.83
CA ARG A 46 3.12 53.43 1.31
C ARG A 46 3.65 52.68 0.07
N SER A 47 3.44 51.36 0.02
CA SER A 47 2.86 50.62 -1.13
C SER A 47 2.48 49.18 -0.72
N PRO A 48 1.34 48.62 -1.17
CA PRO A 48 0.91 47.26 -0.82
C PRO A 48 1.44 46.28 -1.86
N ALA A 49 2.25 45.30 -1.45
CA ALA A 49 2.73 44.24 -2.33
C ALA A 49 2.44 42.85 -1.73
N SER A 50 1.47 42.19 -2.36
CA SER A 50 1.38 40.73 -2.56
C SER A 50 1.79 39.82 -1.40
N SER A 51 0.81 39.33 -0.65
CA SER A 51 0.93 38.09 0.13
C SER A 51 1.13 36.92 -0.84
N SER A 52 2.38 36.64 -1.20
CA SER A 52 2.77 35.42 -1.89
C SER A 52 2.43 34.23 -0.98
N SER A 53 1.48 33.41 -1.44
CA SER A 53 1.20 32.08 -0.92
C SER A 53 2.51 31.29 -0.80
N LYS A 54 3.04 31.19 0.42
CA LYS A 54 4.07 30.20 0.75
C LYS A 54 3.37 28.85 0.68
N SER A 55 3.40 28.23 -0.50
CA SER A 55 3.18 26.80 -0.66
C SER A 55 4.11 26.12 0.34
N SER A 56 3.51 25.38 1.26
CA SER A 56 4.16 24.65 2.33
C SER A 56 5.26 23.75 1.77
N ASN A 57 6.51 24.17 1.90
CA ASN A 57 7.70 23.31 1.75
C ASN A 57 7.82 22.38 2.97
N LEU A 58 6.76 21.60 3.24
CA LEU A 58 6.87 20.52 4.20
C LEU A 58 7.65 19.39 3.52
N PRO A 59 8.66 18.81 4.20
CA PRO A 59 9.31 17.62 3.69
C PRO A 59 8.27 16.51 3.50
N PRO A 60 8.43 15.65 2.49
CA PRO A 60 7.53 14.51 2.31
C PRO A 60 7.48 13.69 3.59
N LEU A 61 6.30 13.17 3.91
CA LEU A 61 6.10 12.35 5.09
C LEU A 61 7.08 11.17 5.04
N PRO A 62 7.82 10.88 6.14
CA PRO A 62 8.73 9.74 6.15
C PRO A 62 7.97 8.47 5.77
N SER A 63 8.51 7.67 4.84
CA SER A 63 7.89 6.42 4.36
C SER A 63 7.51 5.46 5.50
N LYS A 64 8.26 5.50 6.62
CA LYS A 64 8.00 4.75 7.86
C LYS A 64 6.68 5.10 8.55
N PHE A 65 6.08 6.26 8.28
CA PHE A 65 4.82 6.65 8.93
C PHE A 65 3.64 5.79 8.47
N HIS A 66 3.61 5.41 7.19
CA HIS A 66 2.54 4.58 6.64
C HIS A 66 2.59 3.14 7.15
N ASP A 67 3.79 2.64 7.45
CA ASP A 67 4.02 1.29 7.99
C ASP A 67 3.31 1.05 9.33
N LEU A 68 3.07 2.11 10.13
CA LEU A 68 2.44 2.03 11.45
C LEU A 68 0.94 1.66 11.40
N TYR A 69 0.28 1.93 10.28
CA TYR A 69 -1.16 1.77 10.13
C TYR A 69 -1.55 0.71 9.08
N THR A 70 -0.57 -0.04 8.54
CA THR A 70 -0.82 -1.08 7.52
C THR A 70 -1.67 -2.25 8.02
N THR A 71 -1.85 -2.39 9.34
CA THR A 71 -2.76 -3.37 9.94
C THR A 71 -3.75 -2.70 10.86
N ALA A 72 -5.04 -2.86 10.56
CA ALA A 72 -6.10 -2.51 11.51
C ALA A 72 -5.92 -3.35 12.79
N PRO A 73 -6.04 -2.75 13.99
CA PRO A 73 -5.95 -3.47 15.25
C PRO A 73 -7.04 -4.56 15.30
N ARG A 74 -6.65 -5.80 15.62
CA ARG A 74 -7.59 -6.92 15.78
C ARG A 74 -8.46 -6.69 17.01
N LEU A 75 -9.75 -6.47 16.81
CA LEU A 75 -10.72 -6.36 17.90
C LEU A 75 -11.19 -7.73 18.42
N THR A 76 -11.00 -8.80 17.65
CA THR A 76 -11.45 -10.17 17.99
C THR A 76 -10.42 -11.23 17.59
N LYS A 77 -10.45 -12.39 18.25
CA LYS A 77 -9.58 -13.56 17.97
C LYS A 77 -10.09 -14.44 16.83
N GLU A 78 -11.35 -14.28 16.42
CA GLU A 78 -12.01 -15.08 15.39
C GLU A 78 -12.06 -14.31 14.06
N ASP A 79 -11.83 -15.03 12.96
CA ASP A 79 -11.83 -14.50 11.59
C ASP A 79 -13.28 -14.49 11.09
N ASP A 80 -13.93 -13.32 11.02
CA ASP A 80 -15.25 -13.16 10.40
C ASP A 80 -15.06 -12.77 8.93
N PRO A 81 -15.36 -13.66 7.97
CA PRO A 81 -15.23 -13.36 6.54
C PRO A 81 -16.08 -12.16 6.11
N SER A 82 -17.20 -11.91 6.79
CA SER A 82 -18.14 -10.81 6.52
C SER A 82 -17.51 -9.45 6.81
N ALA A 83 -16.67 -9.36 7.85
CA ALA A 83 -15.93 -8.16 8.24
C ALA A 83 -14.76 -7.83 7.29
N HIS A 84 -14.48 -8.69 6.31
CA HIS A 84 -13.37 -8.55 5.38
C HIS A 84 -13.80 -8.66 3.91
N GLY A 85 -15.05 -8.32 3.56
CA GLY A 85 -15.53 -8.40 2.17
C GLY A 85 -15.48 -9.84 1.61
N GLY A 86 -15.85 -10.81 2.45
CA GLY A 86 -15.80 -12.25 2.16
C GLY A 86 -14.39 -12.82 2.07
N ARG A 87 -13.35 -12.11 2.53
CA ARG A 87 -11.97 -12.62 2.51
C ARG A 87 -11.83 -13.71 3.56
N GLN A 88 -11.69 -14.94 3.11
CA GLN A 88 -11.20 -16.04 3.95
C GLN A 88 -9.68 -16.05 3.91
N ARG A 89 -9.02 -16.10 5.07
CA ARG A 89 -7.57 -16.25 5.11
C ARG A 89 -7.18 -17.59 4.50
N ALA A 90 -6.32 -17.57 3.49
CA ALA A 90 -5.75 -18.78 2.91
C ALA A 90 -4.86 -19.55 3.91
N ILE A 91 -4.39 -18.89 4.99
CA ILE A 91 -3.48 -19.47 5.97
C ILE A 91 -4.00 -19.12 7.38
N PRO A 92 -4.45 -20.10 8.18
CA PRO A 92 -4.86 -19.87 9.55
C PRO A 92 -3.67 -19.40 10.40
N HIS A 93 -3.92 -18.50 11.35
CA HIS A 93 -2.88 -18.06 12.28
C HIS A 93 -2.53 -19.21 13.22
N VAL A 94 -1.36 -19.80 13.02
CA VAL A 94 -0.75 -20.74 13.96
C VAL A 94 0.36 -20.00 14.69
N GLU A 95 0.39 -20.08 16.01
CA GLU A 95 1.45 -19.45 16.80
C GLU A 95 2.82 -19.96 16.32
N GLY A 96 3.74 -19.03 16.06
CA GLY A 96 5.04 -19.32 15.45
C GLY A 96 5.07 -19.25 13.92
N ASN A 97 3.92 -19.12 13.25
CA ASN A 97 3.84 -18.91 11.80
C ASN A 97 3.58 -17.43 11.48
N TRP A 98 4.40 -16.88 10.59
CA TRP A 98 4.41 -15.46 10.22
C TRP A 98 4.10 -15.31 8.73
N PRO A 99 2.84 -15.00 8.37
CA PRO A 99 2.46 -14.67 7.01
C PRO A 99 3.34 -13.52 6.51
N THR A 100 3.99 -13.74 5.37
CA THR A 100 5.01 -12.86 4.82
C THR A 100 4.70 -12.52 3.37
N HIS A 101 4.89 -11.26 2.99
CA HIS A 101 4.69 -10.77 1.62
C HIS A 101 5.72 -9.70 1.28
N ILE A 102 6.39 -9.88 0.15
CA ILE A 102 7.36 -8.93 -0.42
C ILE A 102 6.68 -8.16 -1.55
N TYR A 103 6.77 -6.83 -1.54
CA TYR A 103 6.14 -5.98 -2.55
C TYR A 103 6.82 -4.62 -2.69
N PHE A 104 6.57 -3.93 -3.80
CA PHE A 104 6.75 -2.49 -3.92
C PHE A 104 5.42 -1.79 -3.65
N GLU A 105 5.44 -0.72 -2.86
CA GLU A 105 4.24 0.04 -2.48
C GLU A 105 4.14 1.32 -3.32
N TRP A 106 2.92 1.70 -3.71
CA TRP A 106 2.65 2.90 -4.48
C TRP A 106 1.62 3.77 -3.78
N HIS A 107 2.10 4.88 -3.22
CA HIS A 107 1.26 5.95 -2.72
C HIS A 107 0.92 6.90 -3.86
N LEU A 108 -0.32 6.83 -4.32
CA LEU A 108 -0.79 7.64 -5.44
C LEU A 108 -0.88 9.12 -5.04
N THR A 109 -0.42 10.00 -5.91
CA THR A 109 -0.68 11.44 -5.90
C THR A 109 -2.13 11.73 -6.30
N ALA A 110 -2.62 12.93 -6.03
CA ALA A 110 -3.97 13.35 -6.42
C ALA A 110 -4.24 13.22 -7.94
N THR A 111 -3.22 13.49 -8.76
CA THR A 111 -3.30 13.33 -10.22
C THR A 111 -3.43 11.86 -10.60
N GLU A 112 -2.57 10.98 -10.07
CA GLU A 112 -2.60 9.54 -10.36
C GLU A 112 -3.91 8.90 -9.87
N ILE A 113 -4.44 9.31 -8.71
CA ILE A 113 -5.75 8.87 -8.22
C ILE A 113 -6.85 9.26 -9.20
N THR A 114 -6.80 10.47 -9.75
CA THR A 114 -7.81 10.97 -10.71
C THR A 114 -7.73 10.18 -12.02
N GLN A 115 -6.51 9.92 -12.51
CA GLN A 115 -6.29 9.11 -13.72
C GLN A 115 -6.81 7.68 -13.52
N ILE A 116 -6.40 6.98 -12.45
CA ILE A 116 -6.87 5.61 -12.17
C ILE A 116 -8.38 5.60 -11.86
N GLY A 117 -8.89 6.63 -11.19
CA GLY A 117 -10.31 6.81 -10.91
C GLY A 117 -11.14 6.96 -12.20
N SER A 118 -10.62 7.69 -13.20
CA SER A 118 -11.24 7.81 -14.53
C SER A 118 -11.32 6.45 -15.22
N LEU A 119 -10.24 5.67 -15.20
CA LEU A 119 -10.20 4.30 -15.74
C LEU A 119 -11.27 3.41 -15.08
N LEU A 120 -11.36 3.43 -13.75
CA LEU A 120 -12.39 2.72 -12.99
C LEU A 120 -13.80 3.22 -13.32
N GLY A 121 -13.98 4.52 -13.53
CA GLY A 121 -15.26 5.13 -13.91
C GLY A 121 -15.74 4.65 -15.28
N ILE A 122 -14.84 4.58 -16.26
CA ILE A 122 -15.13 4.04 -17.59
C ILE A 122 -15.56 2.57 -17.48
N ALA A 123 -14.78 1.75 -16.78
CA ALA A 123 -15.10 0.34 -16.58
C ALA A 123 -16.46 0.14 -15.89
N LYS A 124 -16.74 0.90 -14.82
CA LYS A 124 -18.05 0.87 -14.14
C LYS A 124 -19.19 1.32 -15.06
N GLY A 125 -18.98 2.33 -15.89
CA GLY A 125 -19.97 2.79 -16.86
C GLY A 125 -20.33 1.72 -17.90
N VAL A 126 -19.35 0.95 -18.38
CA VAL A 126 -19.58 -0.21 -19.26
C VAL A 126 -20.37 -1.30 -18.52
N ILE A 127 -19.95 -1.66 -17.31
CA ILE A 127 -20.62 -2.68 -16.49
C ILE A 127 -22.09 -2.31 -16.25
N SER A 128 -22.39 -1.07 -15.88
CA SER A 128 -23.77 -0.62 -15.64
C SER A 128 -24.63 -0.66 -16.90
N LYS A 129 -24.06 -0.41 -18.09
CA LYS A 129 -24.78 -0.57 -19.36
C LYS A 129 -25.06 -2.04 -19.63
N TYR A 130 -24.07 -2.91 -19.46
CA TYR A 130 -24.23 -4.35 -19.63
C TYR A 130 -25.33 -4.91 -18.72
N GLU A 131 -25.30 -4.60 -17.42
CA GLU A 131 -26.33 -5.03 -16.45
C GLU A 131 -27.74 -4.54 -16.82
N HIS A 132 -27.87 -3.37 -17.45
CA HIS A 132 -29.17 -2.86 -17.90
C HIS A 132 -29.80 -3.73 -18.98
N PHE A 133 -28.99 -4.30 -19.88
CA PHE A 133 -29.42 -5.22 -20.94
C PHE A 133 -29.53 -6.67 -20.45
N HIS A 134 -28.80 -7.04 -19.39
CA HIS A 134 -28.69 -8.39 -18.83
C HIS A 134 -29.33 -8.54 -17.44
N ARG A 135 -30.54 -8.01 -17.24
CA ARG A 135 -31.19 -7.93 -15.91
C ARG A 135 -31.45 -9.26 -15.20
N ASN A 136 -31.39 -10.38 -15.92
CA ASN A 136 -31.61 -11.71 -15.36
C ASN A 136 -30.30 -12.42 -14.97
N ASP A 137 -29.15 -11.86 -15.30
CA ASP A 137 -27.84 -12.44 -14.99
C ASP A 137 -27.39 -12.01 -13.58
N GLU A 138 -26.43 -12.74 -13.02
CA GLU A 138 -25.78 -12.36 -11.76
C GLU A 138 -25.05 -11.02 -11.93
N ALA A 139 -25.29 -10.07 -11.02
CA ALA A 139 -24.71 -8.73 -11.09
C ALA A 139 -23.17 -8.80 -11.01
N PHE A 140 -22.50 -8.12 -11.94
CA PHE A 140 -21.04 -8.07 -11.98
C PHE A 140 -20.57 -6.81 -11.25
N LYS A 141 -20.01 -6.97 -10.05
CA LYS A 141 -19.58 -5.84 -9.23
C LYS A 141 -18.07 -5.61 -9.31
N LEU A 142 -17.66 -4.47 -9.86
CA LEU A 142 -16.28 -3.97 -9.80
C LEU A 142 -16.06 -3.10 -8.56
N GLU A 143 -15.31 -3.63 -7.61
CA GLU A 143 -14.83 -2.93 -6.41
C GLU A 143 -13.49 -2.24 -6.67
N SER A 144 -13.25 -1.09 -6.04
CA SER A 144 -12.02 -0.30 -6.21
C SER A 144 -11.01 -0.57 -5.10
N PHE A 145 -9.71 -0.53 -5.41
CA PHE A 145 -8.64 -0.52 -4.41
C PHE A 145 -8.16 0.88 -4.02
N LEU A 146 -8.74 1.96 -4.53
CA LEU A 146 -8.24 3.31 -4.28
C LEU A 146 -8.55 3.83 -2.87
N TYR A 147 -9.68 3.41 -2.30
CA TYR A 147 -10.18 3.90 -1.01
C TYR A 147 -10.70 2.76 -0.14
N SER A 148 -10.59 2.93 1.17
CA SER A 148 -11.26 2.08 2.15
C SER A 148 -12.74 2.45 2.27
N ASP A 149 -13.52 1.60 2.94
CA ASP A 149 -14.93 1.87 3.25
C ASP A 149 -15.13 3.13 4.11
N LEU A 150 -14.08 3.56 4.81
CA LEU A 150 -14.06 4.79 5.61
C LEU A 150 -13.58 6.01 4.81
N GLY A 151 -13.36 5.87 3.49
CA GLY A 151 -12.94 6.94 2.60
C GLY A 151 -11.45 7.29 2.68
N THR A 152 -10.63 6.48 3.35
CA THR A 152 -9.18 6.71 3.40
C THR A 152 -8.51 6.15 2.16
N GLN A 153 -7.57 6.89 1.56
CA GLN A 153 -6.81 6.41 0.42
C GLN A 153 -5.97 5.18 0.81
N LEU A 154 -5.97 4.18 -0.07
CA LEU A 154 -5.16 2.97 0.09
C LEU A 154 -3.98 2.98 -0.88
N PRO A 155 -2.78 2.56 -0.44
CA PRO A 155 -1.67 2.35 -1.35
C PRO A 155 -1.94 1.14 -2.26
N LEU A 156 -1.44 1.22 -3.48
CA LEU A 156 -1.39 0.09 -4.41
C LEU A 156 -0.03 -0.61 -4.30
N HIS A 157 0.16 -1.74 -4.97
CA HIS A 157 1.44 -2.45 -4.91
C HIS A 157 1.72 -3.35 -6.11
N ILE A 158 3.00 -3.65 -6.32
CA ILE A 158 3.49 -4.73 -7.18
C ILE A 158 4.03 -5.84 -6.28
N SER A 159 3.45 -7.04 -6.39
CA SER A 159 3.92 -8.19 -5.62
C SER A 159 5.26 -8.71 -6.15
N MET A 160 6.17 -9.06 -5.23
CA MET A 160 7.46 -9.70 -5.49
C MET A 160 7.60 -11.08 -4.81
N SER A 161 6.59 -11.48 -4.01
CA SER A 161 6.38 -12.85 -3.54
C SER A 161 4.90 -13.23 -3.57
N ARG A 162 4.58 -14.53 -3.53
CA ARG A 162 3.25 -14.97 -3.07
C ARG A 162 3.12 -14.65 -1.57
N PRO A 163 1.92 -14.75 -0.97
CA PRO A 163 1.82 -14.95 0.46
C PRO A 163 2.61 -16.22 0.85
N VAL A 164 3.62 -16.07 1.71
CA VAL A 164 4.45 -17.17 2.21
C VAL A 164 4.37 -17.22 3.74
N VAL A 165 4.85 -18.29 4.37
CA VAL A 165 4.79 -18.45 5.83
C VAL A 165 6.17 -18.74 6.36
N LEU A 166 6.71 -17.82 7.16
CA LEU A 166 7.97 -18.04 7.85
C LEU A 166 7.72 -18.54 9.26
N ARG A 167 8.60 -19.40 9.78
CA ARG A 167 8.62 -19.71 11.22
C ARG A 167 9.32 -18.59 11.99
N THR A 168 9.06 -18.48 13.29
CA THR A 168 9.67 -17.45 14.14
C THR A 168 11.19 -17.42 14.00
N GLU A 169 11.84 -18.58 14.04
CA GLU A 169 13.29 -18.73 13.92
C GLU A 169 13.86 -18.38 12.53
N GLU A 170 13.02 -18.30 11.50
CA GLU A 170 13.43 -18.03 10.12
C GLU A 170 13.43 -16.53 9.78
N ARG A 171 12.76 -15.69 10.58
CA ARG A 171 12.47 -14.28 10.26
C ARG A 171 13.74 -13.45 10.02
N ASP A 172 14.66 -13.47 10.97
CA ASP A 172 15.86 -12.63 10.91
C ASP A 172 16.81 -13.09 9.81
N GLY A 173 16.94 -14.41 9.64
CA GLY A 173 17.73 -15.01 8.56
C GLY A 173 17.17 -14.71 7.17
N PHE A 174 15.83 -14.70 7.04
CA PHE A 174 15.13 -14.32 5.82
C PHE A 174 15.40 -12.85 5.45
N MET A 175 15.20 -11.92 6.39
CA MET A 175 15.44 -10.49 6.17
C MET A 175 16.89 -10.21 5.79
N THR A 176 17.84 -10.76 6.56
CA THR A 176 19.28 -10.62 6.28
C THR A 176 19.64 -11.13 4.88
N SER A 177 19.05 -12.26 4.47
CA SER A 177 19.30 -12.86 3.15
C SER A 177 18.71 -12.02 2.01
N LEU A 178 17.53 -11.44 2.23
CA LEU A 178 16.86 -10.57 1.27
C LEU A 178 17.60 -9.26 1.09
N GLU A 179 17.92 -8.56 2.17
CA GLU A 179 18.68 -7.31 2.16
C GLU A 179 20.02 -7.49 1.43
N ARG A 180 20.80 -8.51 1.81
CA ARG A 180 22.06 -8.85 1.14
C ARG A 180 21.87 -9.17 -0.33
N GLY A 181 20.79 -9.87 -0.67
CA GLY A 181 20.45 -10.22 -2.05
C GLY A 181 20.19 -8.99 -2.90
N VAL A 182 19.32 -8.10 -2.42
CA VAL A 182 18.95 -6.84 -3.09
C VAL A 182 20.15 -5.92 -3.24
N GLN A 183 20.92 -5.71 -2.17
CA GLN A 183 22.13 -4.87 -2.19
C GLN A 183 23.19 -5.38 -3.15
N ARG A 184 23.36 -6.71 -3.27
CA ARG A 184 24.35 -7.33 -4.17
C ARG A 184 24.03 -7.07 -5.64
N VAL A 185 22.75 -7.07 -6.02
CA VAL A 185 22.37 -6.77 -7.41
C VAL A 185 22.62 -5.31 -7.75
N GLY A 186 22.60 -4.42 -6.75
CA GLY A 186 23.03 -3.03 -6.90
C GLY A 186 22.11 -2.20 -7.82
N ILE A 187 20.84 -2.58 -7.89
CA ILE A 187 19.80 -1.80 -8.57
C ILE A 187 19.42 -0.65 -7.66
N GLY A 188 19.46 0.57 -8.19
CA GLY A 188 18.92 1.75 -7.53
C GLY A 188 17.45 2.01 -7.86
N PRO A 189 16.88 3.06 -7.28
CA PRO A 189 15.49 3.44 -7.51
C PRO A 189 15.15 3.59 -9.00
N PHE A 190 14.05 2.97 -9.41
CA PHE A 190 13.66 2.84 -10.83
C PHE A 190 12.17 3.13 -11.02
N ASP A 191 11.78 3.36 -12.27
CA ASP A 191 10.38 3.58 -12.62
C ASP A 191 9.79 2.33 -13.29
N VAL A 192 8.49 2.18 -13.11
CA VAL A 192 7.66 1.15 -13.72
C VAL A 192 6.62 1.82 -14.61
N ASP A 193 6.57 1.36 -15.86
CA ASP A 193 5.58 1.79 -16.84
C ASP A 193 4.41 0.79 -16.90
N PHE A 194 3.23 1.28 -17.30
CA PHE A 194 2.03 0.46 -17.46
C PHE A 194 1.66 0.27 -18.93
N THR A 195 1.47 -1.00 -19.35
CA THR A 195 1.38 -1.35 -20.78
C THR A 195 -0.01 -1.75 -21.24
N ALA A 196 -0.82 -2.30 -20.33
CA ALA A 196 -2.16 -2.82 -20.63
C ALA A 196 -3.01 -2.89 -19.35
N LEU A 197 -4.33 -2.96 -19.56
CA LEU A 197 -5.32 -3.28 -18.53
C LEU A 197 -5.96 -4.61 -18.85
N GLU A 198 -6.07 -5.50 -17.87
CA GLU A 198 -6.65 -6.83 -18.06
C GLU A 198 -7.24 -7.38 -16.76
N TRP A 199 -8.03 -8.44 -16.91
CA TRP A 199 -8.56 -9.21 -15.80
C TRP A 199 -7.71 -10.45 -15.55
N VAL A 200 -7.29 -10.65 -14.30
CA VAL A 200 -6.55 -11.84 -13.87
C VAL A 200 -7.24 -12.50 -12.67
N PRO A 201 -7.38 -13.83 -12.64
CA PRO A 201 -7.91 -14.52 -11.47
C PRO A 201 -6.84 -14.70 -10.38
N ASN A 202 -7.27 -14.85 -9.12
CA ASN A 202 -6.42 -15.52 -8.13
C ASN A 202 -6.20 -17.00 -8.48
N GLN A 203 -5.31 -17.65 -7.72
CA GLN A 203 -4.91 -19.05 -7.94
C GLN A 203 -6.10 -20.02 -7.93
N ASP A 204 -7.05 -19.81 -7.03
CA ASP A 204 -8.25 -20.61 -6.79
C ASP A 204 -9.45 -20.17 -7.64
N ARG A 205 -9.32 -19.12 -8.46
CA ARG A 205 -10.39 -18.56 -9.31
C ARG A 205 -11.68 -18.25 -8.53
N THR A 206 -11.52 -17.72 -7.33
CA THR A 206 -12.61 -17.21 -6.48
C THR A 206 -12.69 -15.68 -6.50
N ARG A 207 -11.68 -15.01 -7.05
CA ARG A 207 -11.60 -13.55 -7.16
C ARG A 207 -10.91 -13.19 -8.47
N TRP A 208 -11.40 -12.14 -9.11
CA TRP A 208 -10.84 -11.58 -10.33
C TRP A 208 -10.37 -10.17 -10.03
N PHE A 209 -9.16 -9.86 -10.47
CA PHE A 209 -8.53 -8.55 -10.28
C PHE A 209 -8.45 -7.84 -11.61
N TRP A 210 -8.79 -6.57 -11.58
CA TRP A 210 -8.57 -5.67 -12.70
C TRP A 210 -7.23 -4.98 -12.49
N VAL A 211 -6.30 -5.22 -13.40
CA VAL A 211 -4.88 -4.95 -13.17
C VAL A 211 -4.25 -4.15 -14.30
N MET A 212 -3.34 -3.25 -13.93
CA MET A 212 -2.42 -2.60 -14.87
C MET A 212 -1.15 -3.45 -14.99
N ARG A 213 -0.84 -3.92 -16.20
CA ARG A 213 0.40 -4.66 -16.50
C ARG A 213 1.60 -3.75 -16.31
N ALA A 214 2.45 -4.11 -15.35
CA ALA A 214 3.65 -3.39 -15.00
C ALA A 214 4.86 -3.91 -15.78
N SER A 215 5.69 -2.99 -16.28
CA SER A 215 6.91 -3.31 -17.01
C SER A 215 8.07 -2.46 -16.53
N SER A 216 9.19 -3.10 -16.27
CA SER A 216 10.47 -2.43 -16.04
C SER A 216 11.60 -3.41 -16.30
N PRO A 217 12.74 -2.97 -16.87
CA PRO A 217 13.87 -3.85 -17.17
C PRO A 217 14.41 -4.62 -15.94
N VAL A 218 14.28 -4.03 -14.74
CA VAL A 218 14.94 -4.52 -13.51
C VAL A 218 14.05 -5.39 -12.63
N LEU A 219 12.72 -5.38 -12.83
CA LEU A 219 11.78 -6.15 -12.00
C LEU A 219 12.06 -7.65 -12.04
N SER A 220 12.41 -8.18 -13.21
CA SER A 220 12.73 -9.61 -13.38
C SER A 220 13.97 -10.03 -12.57
N THR A 221 14.98 -9.17 -12.49
CA THR A 221 16.20 -9.41 -11.72
C THR A 221 15.90 -9.39 -10.22
N LEU A 222 15.13 -8.41 -9.74
CA LEU A 222 14.73 -8.33 -8.33
C LEU A 222 13.84 -9.51 -7.93
N LEU A 223 12.94 -9.93 -8.81
CA LEU A 223 12.12 -11.12 -8.59
C LEU A 223 12.99 -12.38 -8.47
N ALA A 224 14.02 -12.53 -9.29
CA ALA A 224 14.93 -13.67 -9.19
C ALA A 224 15.62 -13.74 -7.82
N VAL A 225 15.99 -12.59 -7.25
CA VAL A 225 16.51 -12.49 -5.87
C VAL A 225 15.44 -12.91 -4.86
N CYS A 226 14.24 -12.33 -4.94
CA CYS A 226 13.14 -12.63 -4.03
C CYS A 226 12.80 -14.13 -4.06
N ASN A 227 12.61 -14.70 -5.24
CA ASN A 227 12.37 -16.13 -5.44
C ASN A 227 13.52 -16.99 -4.89
N GLN A 228 14.79 -16.57 -5.04
CA GLN A 228 15.92 -17.29 -4.47
C GLN A 228 15.87 -17.36 -2.94
N VAL A 229 15.52 -16.25 -2.29
CA VAL A 229 15.39 -16.19 -0.83
C VAL A 229 14.20 -17.03 -0.39
N VAL A 230 13.02 -16.81 -0.98
CA VAL A 230 11.78 -17.56 -0.71
C VAL A 230 11.99 -19.08 -0.84
N ARG A 231 12.67 -19.53 -1.89
CA ARG A 231 12.99 -20.95 -2.11
C ARG A 231 13.90 -21.55 -1.04
N ARG A 232 14.88 -20.79 -0.54
CA ARG A 232 15.77 -21.27 0.55
C ARG A 232 14.99 -21.57 1.83
N HIS A 233 13.89 -20.85 2.05
CA HIS A 233 12.95 -21.07 3.15
C HIS A 233 11.83 -22.06 2.80
N ARG A 234 11.98 -22.83 1.71
CA ARG A 234 11.04 -23.86 1.26
C ARG A 234 9.63 -23.31 0.98
N GLN A 235 9.54 -22.05 0.58
CA GLN A 235 8.30 -21.37 0.22
C GLN A 235 8.12 -21.33 -1.32
N PRO A 236 6.88 -21.22 -1.82
CA PRO A 236 6.60 -21.17 -3.26
C PRO A 236 6.96 -19.82 -3.90
N GLU A 237 7.50 -19.86 -5.12
CA GLU A 237 7.88 -18.68 -5.91
C GLU A 237 6.66 -17.95 -6.53
N LEU A 238 6.78 -16.63 -6.80
CA LEU A 238 5.64 -15.81 -7.26
C LEU A 238 5.20 -16.09 -8.69
N TYR A 239 6.13 -16.30 -9.61
CA TYR A 239 5.82 -16.65 -10.99
C TYR A 239 6.53 -17.95 -11.35
N LEU A 240 5.74 -18.97 -11.66
CA LEU A 240 6.26 -20.23 -12.16
C LEU A 240 6.54 -20.04 -13.65
N ARG A 241 7.77 -20.35 -14.07
CA ARG A 241 8.04 -20.59 -15.49
C ARG A 241 7.26 -21.83 -15.90
N ASP A 242 6.54 -21.76 -17.00
CA ASP A 242 5.96 -22.96 -17.58
C ASP A 242 7.07 -23.90 -18.08
N SER A 243 6.71 -25.12 -18.47
CA SER A 243 7.63 -26.13 -18.99
C SER A 243 8.39 -25.70 -20.25
N ARG A 244 8.02 -24.55 -20.86
CA ARG A 244 8.65 -23.95 -22.03
C ARG A 244 9.49 -22.72 -21.68
N GLY A 245 9.63 -22.40 -20.40
CA GLY A 245 10.43 -21.28 -19.91
C GLY A 245 9.73 -19.91 -19.98
N ASN A 246 8.46 -19.86 -20.41
CA ASN A 246 7.68 -18.63 -20.46
C ASN A 246 7.19 -18.25 -19.06
N ILE A 247 7.29 -16.97 -18.73
CA ILE A 247 6.73 -16.42 -17.49
C ILE A 247 5.23 -16.34 -17.71
N ARG A 248 4.45 -17.22 -17.06
CA ARG A 248 2.98 -17.27 -17.20
C ARG A 248 2.28 -16.02 -16.66
N ASP A 249 2.90 -15.32 -15.73
CA ASP A 249 2.29 -14.23 -14.96
C ASP A 249 3.25 -13.02 -14.92
N GLY A 250 2.89 -11.95 -15.63
CA GLY A 250 3.64 -10.69 -15.62
C GLY A 250 3.35 -9.85 -14.36
N PHE A 251 4.30 -8.98 -14.03
CA PHE A 251 4.13 -7.97 -12.98
C PHE A 251 2.89 -7.11 -13.24
N HIS A 252 2.18 -6.75 -12.19
CA HIS A 252 0.98 -5.95 -12.30
C HIS A 252 0.68 -5.20 -11.00
N VAL A 253 -0.12 -4.14 -11.13
CA VAL A 253 -0.76 -3.42 -10.03
C VAL A 253 -2.27 -3.65 -10.12
N SER A 254 -2.87 -4.20 -9.07
CA SER A 254 -4.33 -4.36 -9.00
C SER A 254 -5.00 -3.05 -8.61
N ILE A 255 -5.93 -2.56 -9.43
CA ILE A 255 -6.67 -1.30 -9.19
C ILE A 255 -8.15 -1.53 -8.83
N GLY A 256 -8.67 -2.73 -9.12
CA GLY A 256 -9.99 -3.16 -8.68
C GLY A 256 -10.13 -4.69 -8.65
N TRP A 257 -11.28 -5.16 -8.21
CA TRP A 257 -11.56 -6.60 -8.09
C TRP A 257 -13.06 -6.92 -8.17
N SER A 258 -13.38 -8.19 -8.41
CA SER A 258 -14.74 -8.75 -8.43
C SER A 258 -14.74 -10.17 -7.83
N LEU A 259 -15.89 -10.57 -7.27
CA LEU A 259 -16.17 -11.96 -6.85
C LEU A 259 -16.71 -12.83 -7.98
N THR A 260 -17.06 -12.23 -9.11
CA THR A 260 -17.65 -12.91 -10.26
C THR A 260 -16.66 -12.84 -11.42
N GLU A 261 -16.58 -13.92 -12.22
CA GLU A 261 -15.76 -13.92 -13.42
C GLU A 261 -16.31 -12.90 -14.42
N PRO A 262 -15.49 -11.96 -14.95
CA PRO A 262 -15.95 -11.08 -16.01
C PRO A 262 -16.23 -11.91 -17.26
N THR A 263 -17.42 -11.71 -17.84
CA THR A 263 -17.74 -12.34 -19.12
C THR A 263 -16.79 -11.83 -20.21
N LYS A 264 -16.66 -12.60 -21.30
CA LYS A 264 -15.84 -12.17 -22.45
C LYS A 264 -16.35 -10.87 -23.05
N GLU A 265 -17.67 -10.69 -23.08
CA GLU A 265 -18.34 -9.50 -23.61
C GLU A 265 -18.00 -8.27 -22.77
N ILE A 266 -18.21 -8.30 -21.45
CA ILE A 266 -17.81 -7.21 -20.54
C ILE A 266 -16.32 -6.89 -20.69
N SER A 267 -15.47 -7.93 -20.74
CA SER A 267 -14.02 -7.73 -20.87
C SER A 267 -13.64 -7.04 -22.17
N GLN A 268 -14.29 -7.40 -23.28
CA GLN A 268 -14.06 -6.80 -24.60
C GLN A 268 -14.57 -5.37 -24.67
N GLU A 269 -15.76 -5.10 -24.14
CA GLU A 269 -16.33 -3.75 -24.11
C GLU A 269 -15.49 -2.79 -23.24
N ILE A 270 -15.06 -3.24 -22.06
CA ILE A 270 -14.14 -2.47 -21.21
C ILE A 270 -12.84 -2.19 -21.96
N SER A 271 -12.25 -3.20 -22.61
CA SER A 271 -11.02 -3.03 -23.38
C SER A 271 -11.19 -2.03 -24.54
N ALA A 272 -12.33 -2.05 -25.22
CA ALA A 272 -12.64 -1.13 -26.31
C ALA A 272 -12.77 0.30 -25.79
N ALA A 273 -13.55 0.53 -24.74
CA ALA A 273 -13.74 1.85 -24.14
C ALA A 273 -12.43 2.45 -23.62
N ILE A 274 -11.53 1.62 -23.09
CA ILE A 274 -10.26 2.07 -22.53
C ILE A 274 -9.21 2.34 -23.61
N SER A 275 -9.33 1.72 -24.77
CA SER A 275 -8.41 1.98 -25.88
C SER A 275 -8.41 3.46 -26.30
N GLU A 276 -9.52 4.17 -26.08
CA GLU A 276 -9.67 5.61 -26.34
C GLU A 276 -8.85 6.49 -25.37
N VAL A 277 -8.60 6.01 -24.15
CA VAL A 277 -7.85 6.71 -23.09
C VAL A 277 -6.49 6.07 -22.80
N ARG A 278 -5.95 5.33 -23.77
CA ARG A 278 -4.68 4.62 -23.62
C ARG A 278 -3.50 5.54 -23.30
N ALA A 279 -3.54 6.79 -23.76
CA ALA A 279 -2.50 7.78 -23.48
C ALA A 279 -2.36 8.02 -21.96
N ASP A 280 -3.47 8.18 -21.25
CA ASP A 280 -3.50 8.39 -19.79
C ASP A 280 -2.82 7.24 -19.03
N LEU A 281 -3.00 5.99 -19.51
CA LEU A 281 -2.33 4.82 -18.93
C LEU A 281 -0.80 4.86 -19.15
N GLN A 282 -0.35 5.36 -20.30
CA GLN A 282 1.07 5.44 -20.63
C GLN A 282 1.79 6.58 -19.92
N GLU A 283 1.07 7.59 -19.44
CA GLU A 283 1.62 8.67 -18.61
C GLU A 283 1.82 8.25 -17.15
N LEU A 284 1.07 7.25 -16.67
CA LEU A 284 1.23 6.73 -15.32
C LEU A 284 2.60 6.06 -15.16
N LYS A 285 3.32 6.46 -14.12
CA LYS A 285 4.59 5.88 -13.73
C LYS A 285 4.59 5.62 -12.23
N MET A 286 4.94 4.39 -11.85
CA MET A 286 5.16 4.07 -10.44
C MET A 286 6.66 4.14 -10.15
N ARG A 287 7.04 5.01 -9.20
CA ARG A 287 8.40 5.06 -8.66
C ARG A 287 8.61 3.92 -7.66
N CYS A 288 9.63 3.11 -7.87
CA CYS A 288 10.06 2.06 -6.95
C CYS A 288 11.41 2.45 -6.33
N ASP A 289 11.40 2.85 -5.07
CA ASP A 289 12.61 3.24 -4.32
C ASP A 289 12.98 2.24 -3.21
N THR A 290 11.97 1.58 -2.64
CA THR A 290 12.12 0.73 -1.47
C THR A 290 11.27 -0.53 -1.61
N LEU A 291 11.87 -1.67 -1.28
CA LEU A 291 11.18 -2.95 -1.26
C LEU A 291 10.60 -3.17 0.13
N LYS A 292 9.28 -3.38 0.23
CA LYS A 292 8.58 -3.63 1.49
C LYS A 292 8.47 -5.13 1.76
N VAL A 293 8.58 -5.50 3.02
CA VAL A 293 8.40 -6.87 3.50
C VAL A 293 7.48 -6.84 4.71
N LYS A 294 6.24 -7.30 4.53
CA LYS A 294 5.30 -7.47 5.63
C LYS A 294 5.52 -8.85 6.25
N ILE A 295 5.80 -8.92 7.54
CA ILE A 295 5.94 -10.16 8.33
C ILE A 295 4.96 -10.10 9.50
N GLY A 296 3.85 -10.83 9.40
CA GLY A 296 2.72 -10.69 10.30
C GLY A 296 2.14 -9.28 10.25
N ASN A 297 2.24 -8.54 11.36
CA ASN A 297 1.78 -7.16 11.45
C ASN A 297 2.91 -6.13 11.31
N ALA A 298 4.17 -6.57 11.25
CA ALA A 298 5.31 -5.67 11.07
C ALA A 298 5.58 -5.48 9.58
N VAL A 299 5.90 -4.25 9.19
CA VAL A 299 6.40 -3.93 7.85
C VAL A 299 7.86 -3.52 7.97
N HIS A 300 8.71 -4.17 7.19
CA HIS A 300 10.13 -3.89 7.07
C HIS A 300 10.41 -3.25 5.72
N THR A 301 11.44 -2.41 5.66
CA THR A 301 11.87 -1.72 4.44
C THR A 301 13.27 -2.17 4.08
N VAL A 302 13.46 -2.58 2.83
CA VAL A 302 14.75 -2.92 2.22
C VAL A 302 15.06 -1.88 1.16
N GLU A 303 16.08 -1.07 1.43
CA GLU A 303 16.52 0.01 0.53
C GLU A 303 17.14 -0.55 -0.75
N LEU A 304 16.82 0.09 -1.88
CA LEU A 304 17.58 -0.08 -3.13
C LEU A 304 18.90 0.72 -3.07
N ARG A 305 19.85 0.43 -3.96
CA ARG A 305 21.22 0.99 -3.90
C ARG A 305 21.34 2.40 -4.47
#